data_AF-A0A519KB48-F1
#
_entry.id   AF-A0A519KB48-F1
#
_cell.length_a   1.000
_cell.length_b   1.000
_cell.length_c   1.000
_cell.angle_alpha   90.00
_cell.angle_beta   90.00
_cell.angle_gamma   90.00
#
_symmetry.space_group_name_H-M   'P 1'
#
loop_
_entity.id
_entity.type
_entity.pdbx_description
1 polymer ?
#
loop_
_entity_poly.entity_id
_entity_poly.type
_entity_poly.pdbx_seq_one_letter_code
_entity_poly.pdbx_strand_id
1 'polypeptide(L)'
;MKKLFLLIIFVPLIGLAQEWTVLRPDGFVPVTIPKPNKPIEDIVESSKFWADSFNRNEREAFDVYDVTENGLKIDGFRENAFFNRDRGRIFNYRIRYTLTVTFKDSICTILFSVPEIYTERTLTKIELSDFFASDGQLKTDYDEAKPSLEKTANRILRSYAAYISQ
;
A
#
# COMPACT_ATOMS: atom_id res chain seq x y z
N MET A 1 -44.00 -35.82 23.38
CA MET A 1 -42.68 -35.25 23.75
C MET A 1 -41.93 -34.87 22.47
N LYS A 2 -42.04 -33.62 22.01
CA LYS A 2 -41.31 -33.11 20.83
C LYS A 2 -39.93 -32.65 21.29
N LYS A 3 -38.88 -33.39 20.95
CA LYS A 3 -37.50 -32.93 21.12
C LYS A 3 -37.14 -32.08 19.91
N LEU A 4 -37.10 -30.76 20.10
CA LEU A 4 -36.64 -29.80 19.10
C LEU A 4 -35.10 -29.79 19.14
N PHE A 5 -34.45 -30.43 18.19
CA PHE A 5 -33.01 -30.29 17.97
C PHE A 5 -32.78 -28.99 17.19
N LEU A 6 -32.29 -27.94 17.86
CA LEU A 6 -31.78 -26.74 17.21
C LEU A 6 -30.40 -27.07 16.61
N LEU A 7 -30.33 -27.21 15.29
CA LEU A 7 -29.07 -27.31 14.56
C LEU A 7 -28.54 -25.89 14.33
N ILE A 8 -27.55 -25.46 15.14
CA ILE A 8 -26.85 -24.19 14.92
C ILE A 8 -25.85 -24.42 13.77
N ILE A 9 -26.23 -23.96 12.57
CA ILE A 9 -25.33 -23.91 11.42
C ILE A 9 -24.38 -22.74 11.63
N PHE A 10 -23.16 -23.03 12.07
CA PHE A 10 -22.04 -22.09 11.98
C PHE A 10 -21.65 -21.98 10.50
N VAL A 11 -22.15 -20.95 9.82
CA VAL A 11 -21.61 -20.55 8.51
C VAL A 11 -20.31 -19.79 8.79
N PRO A 12 -19.13 -20.29 8.40
CA PRO A 12 -17.93 -19.47 8.44
C PRO A 12 -18.10 -18.33 7.44
N LEU A 13 -18.15 -17.09 7.93
CA LEU A 13 -17.96 -15.90 7.10
C LEU A 13 -16.55 -15.98 6.50
N ILE A 14 -16.45 -16.48 5.27
CA ILE A 14 -15.25 -16.32 4.46
C ILE A 14 -15.25 -14.86 4.00
N GLY A 15 -14.81 -13.96 4.88
CA GLY A 15 -14.47 -12.59 4.51
C GLY A 15 -13.25 -12.66 3.59
N LEU A 16 -13.47 -12.62 2.28
CA LEU A 16 -12.40 -12.41 1.32
C LEU A 16 -11.86 -11.00 1.58
N ALA A 17 -10.71 -10.91 2.24
CA ALA A 17 -9.96 -9.68 2.37
C ALA A 17 -9.49 -9.30 0.95
N GLN A 18 -10.31 -8.54 0.22
CA GLN A 18 -9.97 -8.10 -1.13
C GLN A 18 -8.70 -7.25 -1.06
N GLU A 19 -7.63 -7.72 -1.73
CA GLU A 19 -6.42 -6.93 -1.95
C GLU A 19 -6.78 -5.68 -2.75
N TRP A 20 -6.36 -4.51 -2.26
CA TRP A 20 -6.66 -3.23 -2.90
C TRP A 20 -5.76 -3.02 -4.11
N THR A 21 -4.49 -3.36 -4.00
CA THR A 21 -3.49 -3.30 -5.07
C THR A 21 -2.68 -4.59 -5.12
N VAL A 22 -2.17 -4.89 -6.31
CA VAL A 22 -1.30 -6.02 -6.63
C VAL A 22 -0.10 -5.48 -7.39
N LEU A 23 1.08 -5.98 -7.06
CA LEU A 23 2.34 -5.72 -7.76
C LEU A 23 2.40 -6.54 -9.04
N ARG A 24 2.67 -5.87 -10.15
CA ARG A 24 2.93 -6.42 -11.48
C ARG A 24 4.33 -6.02 -11.94
N PRO A 25 4.85 -6.59 -13.05
CA PRO A 25 6.16 -6.22 -13.58
C PRO A 25 6.34 -4.72 -13.86
N ASP A 26 5.26 -4.02 -14.18
CA ASP A 26 5.22 -2.57 -14.44
C ASP A 26 4.92 -1.72 -13.19
N GLY A 27 4.80 -2.34 -12.02
CA GLY A 27 4.53 -1.68 -10.75
C GLY A 27 3.18 -2.05 -10.15
N PHE A 28 2.71 -1.24 -9.20
CA PHE A 28 1.45 -1.50 -8.52
C PHE A 28 0.26 -1.04 -9.35
N VAL A 29 -0.81 -1.85 -9.34
CA VAL A 29 -2.08 -1.47 -9.96
C VAL A 29 -2.72 -0.31 -9.16
N PRO A 30 -3.14 0.78 -9.79
CA PRO A 30 -3.82 1.88 -9.10
C PRO A 30 -5.12 1.42 -8.44
N VAL A 31 -5.49 2.07 -7.34
CA VAL A 31 -6.73 1.80 -6.62
C VAL A 31 -7.69 2.96 -6.78
N THR A 32 -8.96 2.63 -6.98
CA THR A 32 -10.02 3.61 -7.21
C THR A 32 -10.99 3.61 -6.04
N ILE A 33 -11.26 4.79 -5.48
CA ILE A 33 -12.24 5.00 -4.41
C ILE A 33 -13.16 6.17 -4.75
N PRO A 34 -14.34 6.29 -4.11
CA PRO A 34 -15.16 7.49 -4.23
C PRO A 34 -14.36 8.74 -3.81
N LYS A 35 -14.47 9.82 -4.58
CA LYS A 35 -13.87 11.11 -4.21
C LYS A 35 -14.55 11.61 -2.92
N PRO A 36 -13.80 12.03 -1.90
CA PRO A 36 -14.37 12.67 -0.71
C PRO A 36 -15.22 13.89 -1.10
N ASN A 37 -16.40 14.02 -0.50
CA ASN A 37 -17.30 15.16 -0.74
C ASN A 37 -16.87 16.39 0.09
N LYS A 38 -15.66 16.87 -0.14
CA LYS A 38 -15.09 18.06 0.51
C LYS A 38 -14.20 18.85 -0.46
N PRO A 39 -13.99 20.16 -0.22
CA PRO A 39 -13.06 20.99 -0.99
C PRO A 39 -11.67 20.37 -1.11
N ILE A 40 -10.95 20.68 -2.19
CA ILE A 40 -9.62 20.13 -2.44
C ILE A 40 -8.63 20.56 -1.35
N GLU A 41 -8.78 21.76 -0.81
CA GLU A 41 -7.98 22.31 0.27
C GLU A 41 -8.07 21.43 1.53
N ASP A 42 -9.28 20.99 1.89
CA ASP A 42 -9.53 20.11 3.04
C ASP A 42 -8.95 18.71 2.81
N ILE A 43 -8.96 18.21 1.57
CA ILE A 43 -8.32 16.94 1.21
C ILE A 43 -6.80 17.06 1.35
N VAL A 44 -6.21 18.16 0.88
CA VAL A 44 -4.77 18.42 0.99
C VAL A 44 -4.36 18.52 2.46
N GLU A 45 -5.13 19.24 3.28
CA GLU A 45 -4.86 19.35 4.72
C GLU A 45 -5.00 17.99 5.42
N SER A 46 -6.06 17.24 5.12
CA SER A 46 -6.24 15.86 5.60
C SER A 46 -5.07 14.96 5.19
N SER A 47 -4.54 15.13 3.98
CA SER A 47 -3.42 14.35 3.47
C SER A 47 -2.12 14.65 4.22
N LYS A 48 -1.89 15.92 4.57
CA LYS A 48 -0.75 16.33 5.41
C LYS A 48 -0.85 15.75 6.82
N PHE A 49 -2.02 15.83 7.45
CA PHE A 49 -2.24 15.24 8.77
C PHE A 49 -2.14 13.71 8.76
N TRP A 50 -2.63 13.06 7.71
CA TRP A 50 -2.44 11.63 7.53
C TRP A 50 -0.95 11.28 7.41
N ALA A 51 -0.22 11.99 6.53
CA ALA A 51 1.19 11.73 6.28
C ALA A 51 2.01 11.88 7.56
N ASP A 52 1.75 12.93 8.35
CA ASP A 52 2.36 13.14 9.66
C ASP A 52 2.00 12.01 10.63
N SER A 53 0.71 11.75 10.84
CA SER A 53 0.25 10.76 11.83
C SER A 53 0.69 9.34 11.51
N PHE A 54 0.75 8.96 10.23
CA PHE A 54 1.11 7.63 9.75
C PHE A 54 2.64 7.42 9.77
N ASN A 55 3.41 8.44 9.42
CA ASN A 55 4.88 8.37 9.32
C ASN A 55 5.62 8.90 10.56
N ARG A 56 4.92 9.40 11.61
CA ARG A 56 5.56 10.01 12.79
C ARG A 56 6.65 9.19 13.49
N ASN A 57 6.59 7.86 13.38
CA ASN A 57 7.55 6.95 14.00
C ASN A 57 8.70 6.57 13.06
N GLU A 58 8.59 6.94 11.79
CA GLU A 58 9.62 6.76 10.79
C GLU A 58 10.68 7.85 11.00
N ARG A 59 11.94 7.51 10.75
CA ARG A 59 13.07 8.43 11.02
C ARG A 59 13.28 9.48 9.91
N GLU A 60 12.63 9.27 8.78
CA GLU A 60 12.81 10.06 7.57
C GLU A 60 11.59 10.96 7.36
N ALA A 61 11.81 12.08 6.68
CA ALA A 61 10.76 13.05 6.41
C ALA A 61 9.70 12.47 5.45
N PHE A 62 8.48 12.94 5.61
CA PHE A 62 7.40 12.82 4.63
C PHE A 62 7.16 14.19 4.00
N ASP A 63 6.57 14.22 2.80
CA ASP A 63 6.18 15.47 2.16
C ASP A 63 4.89 15.32 1.36
N VAL A 64 4.14 16.42 1.24
CA VAL A 64 2.96 16.53 0.39
C VAL A 64 3.20 17.64 -0.62
N TYR A 65 3.34 17.25 -1.89
CA TYR A 65 3.79 18.12 -2.97
C TYR A 65 2.99 17.88 -4.25
N ASP A 66 3.34 18.60 -5.33
CA ASP A 66 2.63 18.58 -6.62
C ASP A 66 1.11 18.78 -6.47
N VAL A 67 0.73 19.68 -5.55
CA VAL A 67 -0.68 19.97 -5.26
C VAL A 67 -1.29 20.76 -6.41
N THR A 68 -2.36 20.23 -6.98
CA THR A 68 -3.17 20.84 -8.03
C THR A 68 -4.66 20.66 -7.70
N GLU A 69 -5.54 21.29 -8.47
CA GLU A 69 -6.99 21.03 -8.39
C GLU A 69 -7.36 19.55 -8.64
N ASN A 70 -6.50 18.82 -9.35
CA ASN A 70 -6.74 17.46 -9.82
C ASN A 70 -5.95 16.41 -9.05
N GLY A 71 -5.20 16.77 -8.00
CA GLY A 71 -4.41 15.79 -7.29
C GLY A 71 -3.28 16.34 -6.43
N LEU A 72 -2.57 15.42 -5.81
CA LEU A 72 -1.38 15.67 -5.01
C LEU A 72 -0.50 14.42 -4.99
N LYS A 73 0.75 14.57 -4.56
CA LYS A 73 1.65 13.47 -4.24
C LYS A 73 2.04 13.49 -2.77
N ILE A 74 2.24 12.30 -2.22
CA ILE A 74 2.69 12.11 -0.85
C ILE A 74 3.89 11.18 -0.85
N ASP A 75 5.03 11.67 -0.43
CA ASP A 75 6.20 10.83 -0.15
C ASP A 75 6.19 10.43 1.32
N GLY A 76 6.55 9.18 1.57
CA GLY A 76 6.72 8.65 2.91
C GLY A 76 7.79 7.57 2.95
N PHE A 77 8.09 7.13 4.16
CA PHE A 77 9.08 6.09 4.40
C PHE A 77 8.45 4.94 5.18
N ARG A 78 8.94 3.72 4.95
CA ARG A 78 8.50 2.59 5.75
C ARG A 78 9.64 1.67 6.13
N GLU A 79 9.92 1.60 7.43
CA GLU A 79 10.77 0.54 7.97
C GLU A 79 10.05 -0.83 7.92
N ASN A 80 10.84 -1.89 7.69
CA ASN A 80 10.36 -3.28 7.59
C ASN A 80 9.18 -3.42 6.63
N ALA A 81 9.29 -2.78 5.47
CA ALA A 81 8.25 -2.71 4.46
C ALA A 81 7.99 -4.06 3.81
N PHE A 82 9.04 -4.83 3.56
CA PHE A 82 8.94 -6.18 3.04
C PHE A 82 10.18 -6.97 3.45
N PHE A 83 10.13 -8.29 3.26
CA PHE A 83 11.24 -9.16 3.60
C PHE A 83 11.39 -10.27 2.57
N ASN A 84 12.56 -10.88 2.57
CA ASN A 84 12.85 -12.06 1.79
C ASN A 84 13.72 -13.04 2.60
N ARG A 85 13.66 -14.34 2.29
CA ARG A 85 14.54 -15.34 2.87
C ARG A 85 15.49 -15.90 1.83
N ASP A 86 16.78 -15.81 2.14
CA ASP A 86 17.82 -16.51 1.38
C ASP A 86 18.64 -17.38 2.35
N ARG A 87 18.79 -18.66 2.02
CA ARG A 87 19.50 -19.68 2.81
C ARG A 87 19.15 -19.66 4.31
N GLY A 88 17.87 -19.48 4.63
CA GLY A 88 17.36 -19.45 6.00
C GLY A 88 17.59 -18.14 6.77
N ARG A 89 18.18 -17.11 6.15
CA ARG A 89 18.30 -15.77 6.74
C ARG A 89 17.22 -14.86 6.20
N ILE A 90 16.57 -14.10 7.10
CA ILE A 90 15.57 -13.09 6.73
C ILE A 90 16.29 -11.76 6.47
N PHE A 91 16.07 -11.20 5.29
CA PHE A 91 16.50 -9.86 4.91
C PHE A 91 15.28 -8.94 4.92
N ASN A 92 15.32 -7.91 5.76
CA ASN A 92 14.26 -6.91 5.86
C ASN A 92 14.65 -5.67 5.07
N TYR A 93 13.69 -5.16 4.30
CA TYR A 93 13.88 -4.01 3.44
C TYR A 93 13.02 -2.85 3.91
N ARG A 94 13.53 -1.65 3.71
CA ARG A 94 12.81 -0.40 3.91
C ARG A 94 12.54 0.22 2.55
N ILE A 95 11.52 1.06 2.46
CA ILE A 95 11.17 1.73 1.22
C ILE A 95 10.94 3.21 1.45
N ARG A 96 11.35 4.03 0.49
CA ARG A 96 10.63 5.28 0.22
C ARG A 96 9.48 4.95 -0.70
N TYR A 97 8.31 5.45 -0.40
CA TYR A 97 7.12 5.25 -1.22
C TYR A 97 6.50 6.58 -1.61
N THR A 98 5.82 6.60 -2.75
CA THR A 98 5.02 7.74 -3.20
C THR A 98 3.59 7.29 -3.45
N LEU A 99 2.63 8.01 -2.87
CA LEU A 99 1.22 7.98 -3.26
C LEU A 99 0.98 9.09 -4.27
N THR A 100 0.62 8.75 -5.50
CA THR A 100 0.09 9.71 -6.47
C THR A 100 -1.43 9.65 -6.42
N VAL A 101 -2.06 10.76 -6.06
CA VAL A 101 -3.50 10.87 -5.87
C VAL A 101 -4.06 11.75 -6.97
N THR A 102 -4.99 11.22 -7.75
CA THR A 102 -5.64 11.94 -8.86
C THR A 102 -7.14 11.96 -8.66
N PHE A 103 -7.72 13.15 -8.75
CA PHE A 103 -9.15 13.38 -8.72
C PHE A 103 -9.68 13.56 -10.14
N LYS A 104 -10.73 12.80 -10.47
CA LYS A 104 -11.47 12.98 -11.72
C LYS A 104 -12.94 12.67 -11.47
N ASP A 105 -13.80 13.63 -11.78
CA ASP A 105 -15.24 13.52 -11.54
C ASP A 105 -15.54 13.16 -10.07
N SER A 106 -16.32 12.10 -9.84
CA SER A 106 -16.66 11.57 -8.51
C SER A 106 -15.65 10.52 -7.98
N ILE A 107 -14.49 10.41 -8.62
CA ILE A 107 -13.52 9.34 -8.37
C ILE A 107 -12.17 9.89 -7.93
N CYS A 108 -11.55 9.18 -6.99
CA CYS A 108 -10.17 9.37 -6.57
C CYS A 108 -9.37 8.10 -6.93
N THR A 109 -8.32 8.25 -7.72
CA THR A 109 -7.38 7.19 -8.07
C THR A 109 -6.09 7.39 -7.28
N ILE A 110 -5.60 6.34 -6.63
CA ILE A 110 -4.37 6.35 -5.83
C ILE A 110 -3.41 5.31 -6.40
N LEU A 111 -2.26 5.75 -6.89
CA LEU A 111 -1.16 4.90 -7.31
C LEU A 111 -0.09 4.88 -6.22
N PHE A 112 0.24 3.69 -5.72
CA PHE A 112 1.38 3.46 -4.85
C PHE A 112 2.62 3.14 -5.70
N SER A 113 3.75 3.73 -5.39
CA SER A 113 5.02 3.45 -6.06
C SER A 113 6.17 3.37 -5.05
N VAL A 114 7.22 2.65 -5.42
CA VAL A 114 8.42 2.46 -4.59
C VAL A 114 9.64 2.97 -5.38
N PRO A 115 9.95 4.28 -5.32
CA PRO A 115 11.10 4.83 -6.00
C PRO A 115 12.44 4.33 -5.43
N GLU A 116 12.50 3.99 -4.15
CA GLU A 116 13.75 3.61 -3.49
C GLU A 116 13.56 2.44 -2.51
N ILE A 117 14.47 1.48 -2.57
CA ILE A 117 14.51 0.30 -1.68
C ILE A 117 15.84 0.32 -0.93
N TYR A 118 15.79 0.13 0.38
CA TYR A 118 16.95 0.18 1.27
C TYR A 118 17.12 -1.13 2.04
N THR A 119 18.38 -1.52 2.25
CA THR A 119 18.79 -2.49 3.26
C THR A 119 19.48 -1.73 4.38
N GLU A 120 18.93 -1.81 5.59
CA GLU A 120 19.33 -0.97 6.72
C GLU A 120 19.27 0.53 6.38
N ARG A 121 20.40 1.17 6.05
CA ARG A 121 20.47 2.59 5.64
C ARG A 121 21.09 2.78 4.25
N THR A 122 21.33 1.69 3.53
CA THR A 122 22.00 1.70 2.25
C THR A 122 20.96 1.51 1.15
N LEU A 123 20.92 2.45 0.20
CA LEU A 123 20.11 2.32 -1.01
C LEU A 123 20.57 1.08 -1.79
N THR A 124 19.63 0.19 -2.08
CA THR A 124 19.88 -1.01 -2.86
C THR A 124 19.78 -0.70 -4.35
N LYS A 125 20.35 -1.59 -5.17
CA LYS A 125 20.15 -1.56 -6.63
C LYS A 125 18.92 -2.34 -7.08
N ILE A 126 18.18 -2.93 -6.14
CA ILE A 126 17.03 -3.76 -6.44
C ILE A 126 15.88 -2.84 -6.85
N GLU A 127 15.28 -3.14 -8.00
CA GLU A 127 14.04 -2.53 -8.46
C GLU A 127 12.88 -3.54 -8.34
N LEU A 128 11.64 -3.05 -8.32
CA LEU A 128 10.47 -3.95 -8.27
C LEU A 128 10.36 -4.86 -9.51
N SER A 129 10.84 -4.38 -10.66
CA SER A 129 10.94 -5.13 -11.91
C SER A 129 11.86 -6.35 -11.77
N ASP A 130 12.89 -6.28 -10.91
CA ASP A 130 13.82 -7.40 -10.68
C ASP A 130 13.14 -8.61 -10.05
N PHE A 131 11.97 -8.44 -9.42
CA PHE A 131 11.21 -9.55 -8.84
C PHE A 131 10.67 -10.49 -9.93
N PHE A 132 10.54 -9.99 -11.15
CA PHE A 132 9.91 -10.71 -12.25
C PHE A 132 10.94 -11.19 -13.27
N ALA A 133 10.68 -12.36 -13.84
CA ALA A 133 11.38 -12.86 -15.02
C ALA A 133 10.90 -12.11 -16.28
N SER A 134 11.61 -12.29 -17.39
CA SER A 134 11.29 -11.62 -18.66
C SER A 134 9.92 -12.00 -19.22
N ASP A 135 9.37 -13.14 -18.80
CA ASP A 135 8.01 -13.59 -19.15
C ASP A 135 6.92 -13.03 -18.22
N GLY A 136 7.30 -12.20 -17.25
CA GLY A 136 6.41 -11.58 -16.28
C GLY A 136 6.07 -12.45 -15.07
N GLN A 137 6.61 -13.67 -14.96
CA GLN A 137 6.42 -14.52 -13.78
C GLN A 137 7.28 -14.06 -12.61
N LEU A 138 6.78 -14.23 -11.38
CA LEU A 138 7.57 -13.98 -10.18
C LEU A 138 8.73 -14.98 -10.11
N LYS A 139 9.96 -14.49 -9.92
CA LYS A 139 11.11 -15.37 -9.68
C LYS A 139 10.98 -15.98 -8.28
N THR A 140 11.33 -17.26 -8.15
CA THR A 140 11.27 -18.02 -6.89
C THR A 140 12.05 -17.35 -5.75
N ASP A 141 13.16 -16.68 -6.08
CA ASP A 141 13.95 -15.93 -5.11
C ASP A 141 13.16 -14.81 -4.44
N TYR A 142 12.01 -14.37 -4.97
CA TYR A 142 11.18 -13.28 -4.45
C TYR A 142 9.78 -13.71 -4.01
N ASP A 143 9.53 -15.01 -3.83
CA ASP A 143 8.23 -15.57 -3.44
C ASP A 143 7.66 -14.96 -2.14
N GLU A 144 8.53 -14.48 -1.24
CA GLU A 144 8.11 -13.80 -0.01
C GLU A 144 8.13 -12.27 -0.12
N ALA A 145 8.98 -11.72 -0.99
CA ALA A 145 9.16 -10.29 -1.16
C ALA A 145 7.90 -9.63 -1.71
N LYS A 146 7.34 -10.18 -2.81
CA LYS A 146 6.12 -9.66 -3.42
C LYS A 146 4.92 -9.63 -2.46
N PRO A 147 4.49 -10.75 -1.85
CA PRO A 147 3.31 -10.75 -0.98
C PRO A 147 3.52 -9.92 0.29
N SER A 148 4.73 -9.88 0.86
CA SER A 148 5.00 -9.05 2.03
C SER A 148 4.96 -7.55 1.69
N LEU A 149 5.47 -7.15 0.52
CA LEU A 149 5.39 -5.77 0.04
C LEU A 149 3.94 -5.38 -0.31
N GLU A 150 3.19 -6.25 -0.98
CA GLU A 150 1.77 -6.03 -1.28
C GLU A 150 0.96 -5.84 0.00
N LYS A 151 1.22 -6.63 1.04
CA LYS A 151 0.59 -6.44 2.36
C LYS A 151 0.86 -5.05 2.94
N THR A 152 2.09 -4.54 2.79
CA THR A 152 2.46 -3.19 3.22
C THR A 152 1.78 -2.11 2.38
N ALA A 153 1.82 -2.21 1.05
CA ALA A 153 1.16 -1.26 0.14
C ALA A 153 -0.35 -1.19 0.43
N ASN A 154 -1.00 -2.35 0.57
CA ASN A 154 -2.42 -2.44 0.91
C ASN A 154 -2.76 -1.83 2.27
N ARG A 155 -1.88 -1.97 3.27
CA ARG A 155 -2.06 -1.30 4.57
C ARG A 155 -1.99 0.22 4.46
N ILE A 156 -1.00 0.73 3.71
CA ILE A 156 -0.81 2.18 3.49
C ILE A 156 -2.03 2.76 2.76
N LEU A 157 -2.43 2.15 1.64
CA LEU A 157 -3.54 2.60 0.82
C LEU A 157 -4.87 2.61 1.59
N ARG A 158 -5.17 1.54 2.33
CA ARG A 158 -6.38 1.49 3.17
C ARG A 158 -6.37 2.55 4.26
N SER A 159 -5.21 2.76 4.90
CA SER A 159 -5.09 3.80 5.93
C SER A 159 -5.33 5.19 5.35
N TYR A 160 -4.71 5.51 4.21
CA TYR A 160 -4.89 6.80 3.57
C TYR A 160 -6.33 7.01 3.10
N ALA A 161 -6.90 6.04 2.38
CA ALA A 161 -8.26 6.11 1.87
C ALA A 161 -9.29 6.28 3.00
N ALA A 162 -9.13 5.53 4.10
CA ALA A 162 -10.00 5.66 5.27
C ALA A 162 -9.86 7.03 5.95
N TYR A 163 -8.68 7.63 5.93
CA TYR A 163 -8.43 8.94 6.55
C TYR A 163 -9.05 10.08 5.74
N ILE A 164 -8.83 10.10 4.42
CA ILE A 164 -9.35 11.19 3.57
C ILE A 164 -10.87 11.12 3.36
N SER A 165 -11.47 9.96 3.61
CA SER A 165 -12.94 9.75 3.50
C SER A 165 -13.70 10.13 4.76
N GLN A 166 -13.02 10.44 5.86
CA GLN A 166 -13.60 11.07 7.04
C GLN A 166 -13.84 12.55 6.79
#